data_AF-A0A0J8AZL9-F1
#
_entry.id   AF-A0A0J8AZL9-F1
#
_cell.length_a   1.000
_cell.length_b   1.000
_cell.length_c   1.000
_cell.angle_alpha   90.00
_cell.angle_beta   90.00
_cell.angle_gamma   90.00
#
_symmetry.space_group_name_H-M   'P 1'
#
loop_
_entity.id
_entity.type
_entity.pdbx_description
1 polymer ?
#
loop_
_entity_poly.entity_id
_entity_poly.type
_entity_poly.pdbx_seq_one_letter_code
_entity_poly.pdbx_strand_id
1 'polypeptide(L)'
;LLTAVLVAIADRWSSPPFELSGRNGYLYGRGASDNKGPLAAFIAALRELMIEDGGLPIDVALILDGEAETDPFASGLPTAVLAALGKSVTFCSVRFP
;
A
#
# COMPACT_ATOMS: atom_id res chain seq x y z
N LEU A 1 -9.87 4.77 0.31
CA LEU A 1 -9.19 6.06 0.57
C LEU A 1 -7.69 5.90 0.70
N LEU A 2 -7.16 4.92 1.44
CA LEU A 2 -5.70 4.83 1.68
C LEU A 2 -4.88 4.06 0.62
N THR A 3 -5.50 3.26 -0.24
CA THR A 3 -4.93 2.82 -1.54
C THR A 3 -6.10 2.59 -2.48
N ALA A 4 -6.00 3.03 -3.73
CA ALA A 4 -6.98 2.65 -4.75
C ALA A 4 -6.92 1.14 -5.00
N VAL A 5 -8.05 0.61 -5.47
CA VAL A 5 -8.14 -0.75 -6.01
C VAL A 5 -9.06 -0.70 -7.23
N LEU A 6 -8.74 -1.44 -8.29
CA LEU A 6 -9.63 -1.56 -9.43
C LEU A 6 -10.99 -2.18 -9.06
N VAL A 7 -12.01 -1.84 -9.85
CA VAL A 7 -13.35 -2.43 -9.73
C VAL A 7 -13.28 -3.96 -9.78
N ALA A 8 -14.16 -4.62 -9.03
CA ALA A 8 -14.33 -6.06 -9.04
C ALA A 8 -15.72 -6.41 -9.61
N ILE A 9 -15.75 -7.25 -10.66
CA ILE A 9 -16.99 -7.76 -11.24
C ILE A 9 -17.36 -9.03 -10.47
N ALA A 10 -18.42 -8.97 -9.66
CA ALA A 10 -18.69 -9.98 -8.63
C ALA A 10 -18.86 -11.41 -9.18
N ASP A 11 -19.43 -11.56 -10.37
CA ASP A 11 -19.67 -12.86 -11.03
C ASP A 11 -18.38 -13.61 -11.42
N ARG A 12 -17.24 -12.93 -11.46
CA ARG A 12 -15.92 -13.52 -11.74
C ARG A 12 -15.16 -13.98 -10.50
N TRP A 13 -15.76 -13.86 -9.31
CA TRP A 13 -15.09 -14.20 -8.06
C TRP A 13 -15.73 -15.41 -7.40
N SER A 14 -14.89 -16.29 -6.84
CA SER A 14 -15.33 -17.45 -6.06
C SER A 14 -15.69 -17.11 -4.59
N SER A 15 -15.49 -15.85 -4.18
CA SER A 15 -15.82 -15.29 -2.85
C SER A 15 -16.10 -13.80 -3.00
N PRO A 16 -16.83 -13.15 -2.08
CA PRO A 16 -17.09 -11.71 -2.18
C PRO A 16 -15.77 -10.93 -2.28
N PRO A 17 -15.59 -10.07 -3.30
CA PRO A 17 -14.28 -9.47 -3.61
C PRO A 17 -13.77 -8.55 -2.51
N PHE A 18 -14.65 -7.93 -1.72
CA PHE A 18 -14.27 -6.99 -0.66
C PHE A 18 -14.31 -7.60 0.75
N GLU A 19 -14.51 -8.91 0.84
CA GLU A 19 -14.36 -9.68 2.08
C GLU A 19 -13.11 -10.56 1.98
N LEU A 20 -12.16 -10.37 2.89
CA LEU A 20 -10.92 -11.13 2.87
C LEU A 20 -11.19 -12.59 3.26
N SER A 21 -10.80 -13.54 2.40
CA SER A 21 -11.01 -14.96 2.64
C SER A 21 -9.70 -15.75 2.53
N GLY A 22 -9.44 -16.64 3.49
CA GLY A 22 -8.27 -17.52 3.48
C GLY A 22 -8.58 -18.88 2.86
N ARG A 23 -7.77 -19.35 1.92
CA ARG A 23 -7.91 -20.68 1.31
C ARG A 23 -6.56 -21.21 0.84
N ASN A 24 -6.23 -22.45 1.17
CA ASN A 24 -5.01 -23.14 0.74
C ASN A 24 -3.72 -22.35 1.04
N GLY A 25 -3.67 -21.61 2.15
CA GLY A 25 -2.52 -20.76 2.51
C GLY A 25 -2.47 -19.40 1.82
N TYR A 26 -3.46 -19.05 1.00
CA TYR A 26 -3.55 -17.76 0.30
C TYR A 26 -4.71 -16.91 0.84
N LEU A 27 -4.54 -15.59 0.76
CA LEU A 27 -5.57 -14.61 1.07
C LEU A 27 -6.17 -14.07 -0.23
N TYR A 28 -7.50 -14.16 -0.36
CA TYR A 28 -8.25 -13.71 -1.51
C TYR A 28 -9.12 -12.52 -1.13
N GLY A 29 -8.95 -11.43 -1.89
CA GLY A 29 -9.71 -10.20 -1.75
C GLY A 29 -9.14 -9.15 -2.71
N ARG A 30 -10.00 -8.29 -3.24
CA ARG A 30 -9.61 -7.17 -4.09
C ARG A 30 -8.73 -6.23 -3.28
N GLY A 31 -7.52 -6.04 -3.79
CA GLY A 31 -6.50 -5.22 -3.18
C GLY A 31 -5.58 -5.95 -2.21
N ALA A 32 -5.78 -7.26 -2.00
CA ALA A 32 -4.92 -8.04 -1.10
C ALA A 32 -3.46 -8.00 -1.54
N SER A 33 -3.17 -8.24 -2.82
CA SER A 33 -1.80 -8.12 -3.35
C SER A 33 -1.45 -6.72 -3.85
N ASP A 34 -2.40 -5.99 -4.43
CA ASP A 34 -2.18 -4.66 -5.00
C ASP A 34 -3.13 -3.62 -4.36
N ASN A 35 -2.72 -2.87 -3.34
CA ASN A 35 -1.42 -2.92 -2.66
C ASN A 35 -1.58 -3.00 -1.12
N LYS A 36 -2.74 -3.46 -0.63
CA LYS A 36 -3.05 -3.39 0.81
C LYS A 36 -2.25 -4.40 1.63
N GLY A 37 -2.02 -5.61 1.12
CA GLY A 37 -1.21 -6.61 1.80
C GLY A 37 0.25 -6.18 1.96
N PRO A 38 0.93 -5.76 0.89
CA PRO A 38 2.30 -5.25 1.01
C PRO A 38 2.41 -4.02 1.89
N LEU A 39 1.47 -3.07 1.79
CA LEU A 39 1.40 -1.92 2.69
C LEU A 39 1.25 -2.35 4.16
N ALA A 40 0.36 -3.29 4.45
CA ALA A 40 0.17 -3.81 5.80
C ALA A 40 1.43 -4.50 6.33
N ALA A 41 2.12 -5.29 5.50
CA ALA A 41 3.37 -5.93 5.85
C ALA A 41 4.48 -4.90 6.16
N PHE A 42 4.59 -3.84 5.36
CA PHE A 42 5.55 -2.76 5.59
C PHE A 42 5.28 -2.03 6.91
N ILE A 43 4.02 -1.68 7.18
CA ILE A 43 3.63 -1.03 8.45
C ILE A 43 3.89 -1.94 9.65
N ALA A 44 3.62 -3.25 9.53
CA ALA A 44 3.91 -4.23 10.57
C ALA A 44 5.41 -4.30 10.88
N ALA A 45 6.26 -4.34 9.84
CA ALA A 45 7.71 -4.34 10.01
C ALA A 45 8.21 -3.05 10.68
N LEU A 46 7.73 -1.86 10.26
CA LEU A 46 8.09 -0.61 10.92
C LEU A 46 7.67 -0.60 12.40
N ARG A 47 6.50 -1.15 12.72
CA ARG A 47 6.01 -1.26 14.09
C ARG A 47 6.90 -2.17 14.93
N GLU A 48 7.32 -3.32 14.40
CA GLU A 48 8.21 -4.24 15.10
C GLU A 48 9.57 -3.60 15.38
N LEU A 49 10.20 -2.97 14.38
CA LEU A 49 11.45 -2.23 14.56
C LEU A 49 11.34 -1.12 15.63
N MET A 50 10.21 -0.39 15.64
CA MET A 50 9.97 0.65 16.64
C MET A 50 9.83 0.12 18.07
N ILE A 51 9.28 -1.09 18.24
CA ILE A 51 9.00 -1.67 19.56
C ILE A 51 10.18 -2.50 20.06
N GLU A 52 10.78 -3.32 19.21
CA GLU A 52 11.77 -4.34 19.57
C GLU A 52 13.21 -3.80 19.46
N ASP A 53 13.50 -3.00 18.43
CA ASP A 53 14.86 -2.50 18.15
C ASP A 53 15.11 -1.08 18.69
N GLY A 54 14.16 -0.53 19.45
CA GLY A 54 14.29 0.79 20.10
C GLY A 54 14.15 1.99 19.15
N GLY A 55 13.66 1.78 17.92
CA GLY A 55 13.39 2.85 16.96
C GLY A 55 13.76 2.49 15.53
N LEU A 56 13.45 3.38 14.59
CA LEU A 56 13.88 3.22 13.19
C LEU A 56 15.31 3.73 13.01
N PRO A 57 16.15 3.02 12.23
CA PRO A 57 17.53 3.47 11.94
C PRO A 57 17.57 4.70 11.02
N ILE A 58 16.44 5.05 10.40
CA ILE A 58 16.27 6.17 9.47
C ILE A 58 14.92 6.84 9.68
N ASP A 59 14.80 8.10 9.29
CA ASP A 59 13.51 8.77 9.15
C ASP A 59 12.70 8.11 8.02
N VAL A 60 11.47 7.70 8.31
CA VAL A 60 10.56 7.14 7.31
C VAL A 60 9.35 8.06 7.14
N ALA A 61 9.10 8.49 5.91
CA ALA A 61 7.88 9.19 5.50
C ALA A 61 7.10 8.31 4.52
N LEU A 62 5.84 8.02 4.84
CA LEU A 62 4.97 7.22 4.00
C LEU A 62 3.98 8.13 3.27
N ILE A 63 4.02 8.11 1.94
CA ILE A 63 3.09 8.83 1.08
C ILE A 63 2.10 7.82 0.53
N LEU A 64 0.84 7.94 0.90
CA LEU A 64 -0.24 7.07 0.45
C LEU A 64 -1.15 7.86 -0.47
N ASP A 65 -1.33 7.36 -1.69
CA ASP A 65 -2.17 7.95 -2.71
C ASP A 65 -3.34 7.02 -3.07
N GLY A 66 -4.52 7.61 -3.21
CA GLY A 66 -5.74 6.96 -3.63
C GLY A 66 -5.96 6.98 -5.15
N GLU A 67 -5.05 7.53 -5.96
CA GLU A 67 -5.23 7.69 -7.41
C GLU A 67 -4.40 6.71 -8.25
N ALA A 68 -3.59 5.85 -7.62
CA ALA A 68 -2.60 5.01 -8.30
C ALA A 68 -3.17 4.08 -9.40
N GLU A 69 -4.43 3.65 -9.25
CA GLU A 69 -5.12 2.73 -10.17
C GLU A 69 -5.86 3.44 -11.31
N THR A 70 -5.92 4.78 -11.28
CA THR A 70 -6.60 5.59 -12.29
C THR A 70 -5.62 6.49 -13.02
N ASP A 71 -5.00 7.43 -12.30
CA ASP A 71 -3.99 8.34 -12.83
C ASP A 71 -3.10 8.83 -11.67
N PRO A 72 -1.93 8.20 -11.45
CA PRO A 72 -1.05 8.46 -10.31
C PRO A 72 -0.44 9.87 -10.28
N PHE A 73 -0.65 10.69 -11.32
CA PHE A 73 -0.11 12.05 -11.40
C PHE A 73 -1.18 13.14 -11.50
N ALA A 74 -2.46 12.77 -11.58
CA ALA A 74 -3.55 13.73 -11.77
C ALA A 74 -3.60 14.81 -10.68
N SER A 75 -3.46 14.41 -9.42
CA SER A 75 -3.43 15.36 -8.28
C SER A 75 -2.09 16.09 -8.11
N GLY A 76 -1.01 15.65 -8.76
CA GLY A 76 0.35 16.14 -8.49
C GLY A 76 0.82 15.93 -7.05
N LEU A 77 0.10 15.12 -6.27
CA LEU A 77 0.34 14.91 -4.84
C LEU A 77 1.76 14.40 -4.54
N PRO A 78 2.32 13.41 -5.26
CA PRO A 78 3.69 12.97 -5.01
C PRO A 78 4.70 14.11 -5.16
N THR A 79 4.56 14.93 -6.21
CA THR A 79 5.44 16.08 -6.48
C THR A 79 5.32 17.14 -5.40
N ALA A 80 4.10 17.46 -4.96
CA ALA A 80 3.85 18.46 -3.92
C ALA A 80 4.43 18.02 -2.56
N VAL A 81 4.26 16.75 -2.18
CA VAL A 81 4.80 16.22 -0.91
C VAL A 81 6.32 16.15 -0.96
N LEU A 82 6.91 15.71 -2.07
CA LEU A 82 8.36 15.71 -2.25
C LEU A 82 8.95 17.11 -2.12
N ALA A 83 8.33 18.11 -2.75
CA ALA A 83 8.75 19.50 -2.64
C ALA A 83 8.62 20.05 -1.20
N ALA A 84 7.57 19.67 -0.47
CA ALA A 84 7.32 20.12 0.89
C ALA A 84 8.26 19.48 1.93
N LEU A 85 8.68 18.23 1.74
CA LEU A 85 9.50 17.52 2.72
C LEU A 85 10.95 18.01 2.76
N GLY A 86 11.46 18.65 1.69
CA GLY A 86 12.81 19.22 1.64
C GLY A 86 13.96 18.22 1.93
N LYS A 87 13.67 16.92 1.88
CA LYS A 87 14.60 15.80 2.16
C LYS A 87 14.74 14.93 0.92
N SER A 88 15.87 14.22 0.80
CA SER A 88 15.99 13.14 -0.18
C SER A 88 15.04 12.01 0.23
N VAL A 89 14.05 11.74 -0.62
CA VAL A 89 13.06 10.68 -0.37
C VAL A 89 13.43 9.49 -1.24
N THR A 90 13.70 8.35 -0.61
CA THR A 90 13.86 7.10 -1.35
C THR A 90 12.49 6.51 -1.59
N PHE A 91 12.01 6.58 -2.84
CA PHE A 91 10.74 5.96 -3.23
C PHE A 91 10.91 4.45 -3.37
N CYS A 92 10.08 3.67 -2.68
CA CYS A 92 9.92 2.25 -2.94
C CYS A 92 8.51 2.01 -3.50
N SER A 93 8.40 1.92 -4.83
CA SER A 93 7.19 1.37 -5.45
C SER A 93 7.33 -0.15 -5.45
N VAL A 94 6.64 -0.82 -4.55
CA VAL A 94 6.57 -2.29 -4.56
C VAL A 94 5.42 -2.68 -5.47
N ARG A 95 5.75 -3.04 -6.72
CA ARG A 95 4.80 -3.60 -7.68
C ARG A 95 5.03 -5.10 -7.75
N PHE A 96 4.05 -5.89 -7.30
CA PHE A 96 4.10 -7.34 -7.46
C PHE A 96 3.74 -7.69 -8.92
N PRO A 97 4.41 -8.67 -9.54
CA PRO A 97 4.16 -9.10 -10.91
C PRO A 97 2.75 -9.69 -11.10
#